data_AF-F9WNH0-F1
#
_entry.id   AF-F9WNH0-F1
#
_cell.length_a   1.000
_cell.length_b   1.000
_cell.length_c   1.000
_cell.angle_alpha   90.00
_cell.angle_beta   90.00
_cell.angle_gamma   90.00
#
_symmetry.space_group_name_H-M   'P 1'
#
loop_
_entity.id
_entity.type
_entity.pdbx_description
1 polymer ?
#
loop_
_entity_poly.entity_id
_entity_poly.type
_entity_poly.pdbx_seq_one_letter_code
_entity_poly.pdbx_strand_id
1 'polypeptide(L)'
;MAAVFVDYARPFDSVDHGCIAKGLLPFGVGKHLVAWIAGFLKGRTAKVRVNKVLSEDVGLTCGVPQGSDLGPLLFIVTVDSLSKRLNCVPELQHGFSADDLTVVRTSAALSEIRKTIQKGSDCITNCSGECYMEVSAEKPEYTLFGARETNLPSLKVGESVLKEERAPKLLGLTMQPHKGLSKHVLSMKAQASTRLLQLRAVASPEWGPDRERLRAFYLALVQAKMCYGVAPSLFDTSLSDRERLERVQAQAAHIVPTIPKGASREDALREAQLKPINEVAHRRVLEYYLRLKAKGPVHPEVADSIFPPEHPIHVRLAKVQRLYSIDDGPEKPHDARVLEWARRVHFNTTTPGVLKA
;
A
#
# COMPACT_ATOMS: atom_id res chain seq x y z
N MET A 1 -17.08 -12.44 4.87
CA MET A 1 -16.05 -12.30 3.80
C MET A 1 -14.82 -13.11 4.21
N ALA A 2 -14.15 -13.78 3.28
CA ALA A 2 -12.83 -14.35 3.50
C ALA A 2 -11.82 -13.68 2.59
N ALA A 3 -10.62 -13.43 3.09
CA ALA A 3 -9.45 -13.09 2.28
C ALA A 3 -8.37 -14.14 2.47
N VAL A 4 -7.66 -14.47 1.39
CA VAL A 4 -6.45 -15.29 1.38
C VAL A 4 -5.31 -14.42 0.88
N PHE A 5 -4.20 -14.44 1.61
CA PHE A 5 -2.98 -13.72 1.31
C PHE A 5 -1.94 -14.73 0.83
N VAL A 6 -1.45 -14.53 -0.39
CA VAL A 6 -0.50 -15.41 -1.06
C VAL A 6 0.71 -14.58 -1.44
N ASP A 7 1.85 -14.97 -0.90
CA ASP A 7 3.13 -14.35 -1.19
C ASP A 7 3.95 -15.31 -2.05
N TYR A 8 4.71 -14.77 -3.02
CA TYR A 8 5.59 -15.56 -3.88
C TYR A 8 7.02 -15.54 -3.36
N ALA A 9 7.71 -16.69 -3.40
CA ALA A 9 9.12 -16.77 -3.05
C ALA A 9 9.99 -16.18 -4.17
N ARG A 10 10.75 -15.13 -3.84
CA ARG A 10 11.69 -14.48 -4.79
C ARG A 10 11.05 -14.23 -6.15
N PRO A 11 9.95 -13.47 -6.19
CA PRO A 11 9.03 -13.36 -7.32
C PRO A 11 9.76 -12.86 -8.57
N PHE A 12 10.58 -11.81 -8.43
CA PHE A 12 11.34 -11.26 -9.54
C PHE A 12 12.45 -12.18 -10.02
N ASP A 13 12.96 -13.09 -9.19
CA ASP A 13 14.09 -13.97 -9.56
C ASP A 13 13.60 -15.28 -10.20
N SER A 14 12.31 -15.62 -10.03
CA SER A 14 11.77 -16.93 -10.40
C SER A 14 11.00 -16.94 -11.72
N VAL A 15 10.63 -15.77 -12.27
CA VAL A 15 9.80 -15.70 -13.49
C VAL A 15 10.48 -16.34 -14.70
N ASP A 16 9.79 -17.27 -15.36
CA ASP A 16 10.27 -17.85 -16.61
C ASP A 16 10.31 -16.86 -17.78
N HIS A 17 11.43 -16.83 -18.51
CA HIS A 17 11.62 -15.92 -19.66
C HIS A 17 10.69 -16.27 -20.83
N GLY A 18 10.35 -17.54 -21.00
CA GLY A 18 9.39 -18.00 -22.01
C GLY A 18 7.98 -17.51 -21.70
N CYS A 19 7.57 -17.54 -20.45
CA CYS A 19 6.29 -17.00 -19.98
C CYS A 19 6.18 -15.49 -20.24
N ILE A 20 7.24 -14.73 -19.97
CA ILE A 20 7.30 -13.29 -20.32
C ILE A 20 7.12 -13.10 -21.84
N ALA A 21 7.90 -13.81 -22.65
CA ALA A 21 7.86 -13.66 -24.10
C ALA A 21 6.49 -14.01 -24.69
N LYS A 22 5.85 -15.08 -24.21
CA LYS A 22 4.48 -15.46 -24.58
C LYS A 22 3.44 -14.44 -24.09
N GLY A 23 3.60 -13.97 -22.86
CA GLY A 23 2.71 -12.99 -22.23
C GLY A 23 2.70 -11.63 -22.93
N LEU A 24 3.78 -11.25 -23.61
CA LEU A 24 3.87 -10.01 -24.39
C LEU A 24 3.04 -10.04 -25.69
N LEU A 25 2.81 -11.22 -26.28
CA LEU A 25 2.14 -11.33 -27.59
C LEU A 25 0.68 -10.82 -27.57
N PRO A 26 -0.17 -11.16 -26.58
CA PRO A 26 -1.53 -10.63 -26.49
C PRO A 26 -1.62 -9.11 -26.32
N PHE A 27 -0.55 -8.43 -25.88
CA PHE A 27 -0.51 -6.97 -25.78
C PHE A 27 -0.24 -6.29 -27.14
N GLY A 28 -0.07 -7.05 -28.23
CA GLY A 28 0.23 -6.50 -29.55
C GLY A 28 1.66 -6.00 -29.71
N VAL A 29 2.57 -6.40 -28.81
CA VAL A 29 3.99 -6.02 -28.90
C VAL A 29 4.60 -6.65 -30.15
N GLY A 30 5.26 -5.82 -30.97
CA GLY A 30 5.88 -6.28 -32.21
C GLY A 30 6.90 -7.40 -31.97
N LYS A 31 6.90 -8.43 -32.83
CA LYS A 31 7.77 -9.62 -32.68
C LYS A 31 9.26 -9.27 -32.52
N HIS A 32 9.72 -8.20 -33.18
CA HIS A 32 11.10 -7.71 -33.06
C HIS A 32 11.41 -7.18 -31.65
N LEU A 33 10.47 -6.49 -31.00
CA LEU A 33 10.60 -6.05 -29.60
C LEU A 33 10.55 -7.24 -28.65
N VAL A 34 9.68 -8.22 -28.88
CA VAL A 34 9.65 -9.45 -28.08
C VAL A 34 10.99 -10.19 -28.17
N ALA A 35 11.58 -10.30 -29.37
CA ALA A 35 12.90 -10.90 -29.55
C ALA A 35 14.00 -10.09 -28.85
N TRP A 36 13.92 -8.76 -28.89
CA TRP A 36 14.85 -7.89 -28.16
C TRP A 36 14.74 -8.08 -26.65
N ILE A 37 13.52 -8.14 -26.09
CA ILE A 37 13.28 -8.41 -24.66
C ILE A 37 13.80 -9.80 -24.27
N ALA A 38 13.56 -10.82 -25.10
CA ALA A 38 14.10 -12.15 -24.86
C ALA A 38 15.64 -12.13 -24.86
N GLY A 39 16.26 -11.35 -25.76
CA GLY A 39 17.70 -11.11 -25.77
C GLY A 39 18.21 -10.39 -24.51
N PHE A 40 17.44 -9.43 -23.99
CA PHE A 40 17.75 -8.72 -22.74
C PHE A 40 17.76 -9.62 -21.49
N LEU A 41 16.93 -10.66 -21.50
CA LEU A 41 16.82 -11.63 -20.40
C LEU A 41 17.82 -12.80 -20.53
N LYS A 42 18.23 -13.15 -21.76
CA LYS A 42 19.05 -14.33 -22.05
C LYS A 42 20.53 -14.13 -21.71
N GLY A 43 21.20 -15.21 -21.29
CA GLY A 43 22.66 -15.26 -21.14
C GLY A 43 23.21 -14.40 -20.00
N ARG A 44 22.35 -14.05 -19.05
CA ARG A 44 22.76 -13.26 -17.87
C ARG A 44 23.49 -14.15 -16.88
N THR A 45 24.44 -13.55 -16.17
CA THR A 45 25.14 -14.19 -15.06
C THR A 45 25.08 -13.32 -13.82
N ALA A 46 25.25 -13.94 -12.65
CA ALA A 46 25.37 -13.28 -11.36
C ALA A 46 26.61 -13.80 -10.63
N LYS A 47 27.19 -12.94 -9.78
CA LYS A 47 28.27 -13.27 -8.85
C LYS A 47 27.96 -12.70 -7.48
N VAL A 48 28.34 -13.43 -6.43
CA VAL A 48 28.26 -12.97 -5.06
C VAL A 48 29.62 -12.42 -4.65
N ARG A 49 29.65 -11.21 -4.07
CA ARG A 49 30.87 -10.64 -3.48
C ARG A 49 30.76 -10.67 -1.96
N VAL A 50 31.70 -11.32 -1.30
CA VAL A 50 31.87 -11.24 0.16
C VAL A 50 33.22 -10.60 0.43
N ASN A 51 33.20 -9.42 1.07
CA ASN A 51 34.37 -8.55 1.21
C ASN A 51 35.02 -8.23 -0.15
N LYS A 52 36.24 -8.74 -0.38
CA LYS A 52 37.01 -8.54 -1.62
C LYS A 52 37.04 -9.78 -2.52
N VAL A 53 36.35 -10.86 -2.14
CA VAL A 53 36.33 -12.12 -2.88
C VAL A 53 35.02 -12.23 -3.67
N LEU A 54 35.13 -12.61 -4.94
CA LEU A 54 34.00 -12.88 -5.83
C LEU A 54 33.82 -14.39 -6.00
N SER A 55 32.56 -14.83 -6.06
CA SER A 55 32.23 -16.19 -6.50
C SER A 55 32.50 -16.37 -8.00
N GLU A 56 32.42 -17.63 -8.43
CA GLU A 56 32.28 -17.96 -9.85
C GLU A 56 30.98 -17.38 -10.44
N ASP A 57 30.94 -17.25 -11.77
CA ASP A 57 29.73 -16.82 -12.48
C ASP A 57 28.65 -17.90 -12.39
N VAL A 58 27.47 -17.51 -11.94
CA VAL A 58 26.27 -18.36 -11.96
C VAL A 58 25.38 -17.87 -13.09
N GLY A 59 25.02 -18.76 -14.01
CA GLY A 59 24.06 -18.45 -15.07
C GLY A 59 22.66 -18.24 -14.52
N LEU A 60 21.97 -17.21 -14.99
CA LEU A 60 20.57 -16.92 -14.66
C LEU A 60 19.68 -17.40 -15.82
N THR A 61 18.87 -18.42 -15.56
CA THR A 61 17.94 -19.01 -16.54
C THR A 61 16.51 -18.50 -16.41
N CYS A 62 16.21 -17.78 -15.33
CA CYS A 62 14.91 -17.19 -15.04
C CYS A 62 15.11 -15.85 -14.31
N GLY A 63 13.99 -15.19 -14.03
CA GLY A 63 13.93 -13.92 -13.34
C GLY A 63 14.11 -12.72 -14.25
N VAL A 64 13.69 -11.57 -13.75
CA VAL A 64 13.88 -10.26 -14.35
C VAL A 64 14.91 -9.47 -13.54
N PRO A 65 15.69 -8.59 -14.18
CA PRO A 65 16.77 -7.90 -13.48
C PRO A 65 16.21 -6.89 -12.49
N GLN A 66 16.45 -7.13 -11.19
CA GLN A 66 16.09 -6.17 -10.16
C GLN A 66 16.82 -4.85 -10.36
N GLY A 67 16.10 -3.74 -10.22
CA GLY A 67 16.62 -2.38 -10.47
C GLY A 67 16.66 -1.97 -11.95
N SER A 68 16.22 -2.83 -12.88
CA SER A 68 15.95 -2.40 -14.26
C SER A 68 14.57 -1.75 -14.38
N ASP A 69 14.44 -0.75 -15.26
CA ASP A 69 13.16 -0.09 -15.54
C ASP A 69 12.11 -1.06 -16.14
N LEU A 70 12.57 -2.05 -16.92
CA LEU A 70 11.71 -3.05 -17.54
C LEU A 70 11.28 -4.17 -16.57
N GLY A 71 12.07 -4.47 -15.54
CA GLY A 71 11.81 -5.59 -14.63
C GLY A 71 10.38 -5.61 -14.07
N PRO A 72 9.90 -4.50 -13.46
CA PRO A 72 8.53 -4.42 -12.94
C PRO A 72 7.46 -4.60 -14.02
N LEU A 73 7.66 -4.06 -15.22
CA LEU A 73 6.70 -4.20 -16.32
C LEU A 73 6.61 -5.64 -16.80
N LEU A 74 7.76 -6.30 -16.97
CA LEU A 74 7.81 -7.71 -17.38
C LEU A 74 7.20 -8.62 -16.32
N PHE A 75 7.36 -8.30 -15.04
CA PHE A 75 6.69 -9.01 -13.95
C PHE A 75 5.16 -8.86 -14.04
N ILE A 76 4.65 -7.64 -14.30
CA ILE A 76 3.21 -7.38 -14.49
C ILE A 76 2.65 -8.23 -15.65
N VAL A 77 3.39 -8.34 -16.76
CA VAL A 77 2.98 -9.17 -17.91
C VAL A 77 2.83 -10.65 -17.52
N THR A 78 3.70 -11.17 -16.67
CA THR A 78 3.61 -12.55 -16.18
C THR A 78 2.35 -12.77 -15.35
N VAL A 79 2.10 -11.89 -14.37
CA VAL A 79 0.95 -12.04 -13.45
C VAL A 79 -0.40 -11.69 -14.10
N ASP A 80 -0.42 -10.98 -15.23
CA ASP A 80 -1.63 -10.71 -16.02
C ASP A 80 -2.31 -12.00 -16.48
N SER A 81 -1.54 -13.03 -16.85
CA SER A 81 -2.08 -14.34 -17.24
C SER A 81 -2.87 -14.99 -16.10
N LEU A 82 -2.31 -14.98 -14.89
CA LEU A 82 -2.96 -15.46 -13.67
C LEU A 82 -4.19 -14.60 -13.35
N SER A 83 -4.08 -13.27 -13.46
CA SER A 83 -5.20 -12.35 -13.25
C SER A 83 -6.40 -12.67 -14.14
N LYS A 84 -6.16 -12.91 -15.44
CA LYS A 84 -7.21 -13.31 -16.40
C LYS A 84 -7.87 -14.63 -16.03
N ARG A 85 -7.10 -15.62 -15.57
CA ARG A 85 -7.64 -16.91 -15.13
C ARG A 85 -8.44 -16.81 -13.83
N LEU A 86 -8.00 -15.97 -12.89
CA LEU A 86 -8.74 -15.68 -11.66
C LEU A 86 -10.06 -14.97 -11.95
N ASN A 87 -10.09 -14.06 -12.93
CA ASN A 87 -11.34 -13.42 -13.40
C ASN A 87 -12.36 -14.43 -13.97
N CYS A 88 -11.93 -15.61 -14.40
CA CYS A 88 -12.83 -16.68 -14.83
C CYS A 88 -13.48 -17.44 -13.67
N VAL A 89 -13.04 -17.22 -12.42
CA VAL A 89 -13.66 -17.81 -11.23
C VAL A 89 -14.80 -16.88 -10.78
N PRO A 90 -16.08 -17.30 -10.89
CA PRO A 90 -17.20 -16.42 -10.59
C PRO A 90 -17.19 -15.95 -9.14
N GLU A 91 -17.54 -14.67 -8.93
CA GLU A 91 -17.64 -14.01 -7.62
C GLU A 91 -16.33 -13.93 -6.80
N LEU A 92 -15.22 -14.41 -7.35
CA LEU A 92 -13.90 -14.24 -6.79
C LEU A 92 -13.40 -12.84 -7.14
N GLN A 93 -12.91 -12.12 -6.13
CA GLN A 93 -12.18 -10.88 -6.33
C GLN A 93 -10.71 -11.12 -6.04
N HIS A 94 -9.82 -10.43 -6.73
CA HIS A 94 -8.40 -10.51 -6.45
C HIS A 94 -7.71 -9.17 -6.71
N GLY A 95 -6.55 -9.01 -6.10
CA GLY A 95 -5.68 -7.86 -6.29
C GLY A 95 -4.23 -8.28 -6.20
N PHE A 96 -3.41 -7.73 -7.09
CA PHE A 96 -1.97 -7.86 -7.05
C PHE A 96 -1.35 -6.57 -6.51
N SER A 97 -0.30 -6.70 -5.72
CA SER A 97 0.52 -5.58 -5.29
C SER A 97 1.97 -6.00 -5.33
N ALA A 98 2.62 -5.72 -6.47
CA ALA A 98 3.85 -6.40 -6.83
C ALA A 98 3.65 -7.92 -6.68
N ASP A 99 4.37 -8.54 -5.76
CA ASP A 99 4.37 -9.96 -5.45
C ASP A 99 3.30 -10.45 -4.48
N ASP A 100 2.64 -9.54 -3.77
CA ASP A 100 1.53 -9.92 -2.89
C ASP A 100 0.27 -10.15 -3.73
N LEU A 101 -0.32 -11.34 -3.65
CA LEU A 101 -1.63 -11.65 -4.22
C LEU A 101 -2.65 -11.80 -3.09
N THR A 102 -3.71 -11.00 -3.15
CA THR A 102 -4.86 -11.14 -2.26
C THR A 102 -6.07 -11.63 -3.03
N VAL A 103 -6.73 -12.66 -2.53
CA VAL A 103 -7.97 -13.20 -3.09
C VAL A 103 -9.09 -13.10 -2.06
N VAL A 104 -10.25 -12.61 -2.47
CA VAL A 104 -11.37 -12.27 -1.59
C VAL A 104 -12.68 -12.86 -2.12
N ARG A 105 -13.51 -13.36 -1.20
CA ARG A 105 -14.90 -13.76 -1.48
C ARG A 105 -15.84 -13.32 -0.36
N THR A 106 -16.97 -12.73 -0.73
CA THR A 106 -17.99 -12.21 0.20
C THR A 106 -19.34 -12.89 0.00
N SER A 107 -19.64 -13.93 0.78
CA SER A 107 -20.97 -14.56 0.84
C SER A 107 -21.49 -14.62 2.28
N ALA A 108 -22.80 -14.80 2.43
CA ALA A 108 -23.44 -15.17 3.68
C ALA A 108 -23.20 -16.65 4.05
N ALA A 109 -22.94 -17.51 3.06
CA ALA A 109 -22.72 -18.94 3.26
C ALA A 109 -21.22 -19.29 3.25
N LEU A 110 -20.71 -19.86 4.35
CA LEU A 110 -19.30 -20.28 4.45
C LEU A 110 -18.94 -21.37 3.42
N SER A 111 -19.88 -22.23 3.04
CA SER A 111 -19.68 -23.27 2.02
C SER A 111 -19.38 -22.67 0.64
N GLU A 112 -20.05 -21.60 0.25
CA GLU A 112 -19.81 -20.88 -1.00
C GLU A 112 -18.45 -20.16 -0.99
N ILE A 113 -18.13 -19.52 0.13
CA ILE A 113 -16.80 -18.92 0.34
C ILE A 113 -15.72 -19.97 0.15
N ARG A 114 -15.82 -21.09 0.87
CA ARG A 114 -14.85 -22.18 0.80
C ARG A 114 -14.68 -22.69 -0.63
N LYS A 115 -15.79 -23.01 -1.31
CA LYS A 115 -15.78 -23.53 -2.68
C LYS A 115 -15.10 -22.58 -3.65
N THR A 116 -15.38 -21.30 -3.54
CA THR A 116 -14.88 -20.27 -4.47
C THR A 116 -13.41 -19.96 -4.21
N ILE A 117 -13.03 -19.80 -2.94
CA ILE A 117 -11.62 -19.60 -2.55
C ILE A 117 -10.76 -20.81 -2.90
N GLN A 118 -11.26 -22.03 -2.72
CA GLN A 118 -10.51 -23.24 -3.11
C GLN A 118 -10.28 -23.27 -4.62
N LYS A 119 -11.31 -22.99 -5.44
CA LYS A 119 -11.15 -22.87 -6.89
C LYS A 119 -10.10 -21.82 -7.30
N GLY A 120 -10.11 -20.66 -6.62
CA GLY A 120 -9.10 -19.63 -6.81
C GLY A 120 -7.69 -20.13 -6.44
N SER A 121 -7.56 -20.84 -5.32
CA SER A 121 -6.31 -21.41 -4.83
C SER A 121 -5.75 -22.49 -5.76
N ASP A 122 -6.61 -23.33 -6.32
CA ASP A 122 -6.26 -24.34 -7.31
C ASP A 122 -5.78 -23.67 -8.62
N CYS A 123 -6.45 -22.59 -9.02
CA CYS A 123 -6.04 -21.78 -10.17
C CYS A 123 -4.64 -21.17 -9.97
N ILE A 124 -4.38 -20.58 -8.80
CA ILE A 124 -3.06 -20.05 -8.42
C ILE A 124 -2.00 -21.13 -8.52
N THR A 125 -2.23 -22.27 -7.86
CA THR A 125 -1.28 -23.39 -7.84
C THR A 125 -0.91 -23.86 -9.24
N ASN A 126 -1.91 -23.98 -10.12
CA ASN A 126 -1.68 -24.42 -11.49
C ASN A 126 -0.90 -23.36 -12.31
N CYS A 127 -1.24 -22.07 -12.18
CA CYS A 127 -0.49 -21.00 -12.85
C CYS A 127 0.96 -20.90 -12.34
N SER A 128 1.15 -21.04 -11.03
CA SER A 128 2.46 -21.05 -10.37
C SER A 128 3.36 -22.12 -10.96
N GLY A 129 2.83 -23.33 -11.18
CA GLY A 129 3.56 -24.42 -11.83
C GLY A 129 3.92 -24.12 -13.29
N GLU A 130 3.03 -23.48 -14.04
CA GLU A 130 3.28 -23.10 -15.45
C GLU A 130 4.30 -21.95 -15.58
N CYS A 131 4.29 -20.99 -14.66
CA CYS A 131 5.15 -19.80 -14.69
C CYS A 131 6.41 -19.90 -13.82
N TYR A 132 6.63 -21.06 -13.18
CA TYR A 132 7.72 -21.32 -12.22
C TYR A 132 7.77 -20.30 -11.07
N MET A 133 6.62 -19.72 -10.72
CA MET A 133 6.48 -18.80 -9.59
C MET A 133 6.07 -19.58 -8.34
N GLU A 134 7.06 -19.96 -7.55
CA GLU A 134 6.86 -20.71 -6.31
C GLU A 134 6.14 -19.85 -5.26
N VAL A 135 5.08 -20.40 -4.67
CA VAL A 135 4.41 -19.77 -3.52
C VAL A 135 5.33 -19.90 -2.31
N SER A 136 5.45 -18.84 -1.51
CA SER A 136 6.32 -18.81 -0.34
C SER A 136 6.04 -19.95 0.63
N ALA A 137 7.12 -20.49 1.21
CA ALA A 137 7.04 -21.49 2.28
C ALA A 137 6.51 -20.90 3.59
N GLU A 138 6.53 -19.56 3.73
CA GLU A 138 5.74 -18.87 4.75
C GLU A 138 4.27 -19.13 4.42
N LYS A 139 3.64 -19.96 5.26
CA LYS A 139 2.37 -20.62 4.95
C LYS A 139 1.32 -19.57 4.57
N PRO A 140 0.67 -19.70 3.40
CA PRO A 140 -0.34 -18.75 2.99
C PRO A 140 -1.44 -18.65 4.06
N GLU A 141 -1.82 -17.42 4.34
CA GLU A 141 -2.68 -17.08 5.46
C GLU A 141 -4.08 -16.73 4.95
N TYR A 142 -5.09 -17.00 5.76
CA TYR A 142 -6.44 -16.53 5.48
C TYR A 142 -7.03 -15.83 6.69
N THR A 143 -7.97 -14.94 6.41
CA THR A 143 -8.72 -14.23 7.45
C THR A 143 -10.19 -14.20 7.10
N LEU A 144 -11.01 -14.57 8.08
CA LEU A 144 -12.47 -14.40 8.04
C LEU A 144 -12.86 -13.05 8.62
N PHE A 145 -13.51 -12.22 7.81
CA PHE A 145 -14.05 -10.92 8.21
C PHE A 145 -15.56 -11.00 8.40
N GLY A 146 -16.03 -10.48 9.54
CA GLY A 146 -17.45 -10.39 9.90
C GLY A 146 -18.11 -11.69 10.36
N ALA A 147 -17.40 -12.82 10.37
CA ALA A 147 -17.90 -14.08 10.90
C ALA A 147 -17.64 -14.17 12.41
N ARG A 148 -18.63 -14.68 13.16
CA ARG A 148 -18.42 -15.13 14.56
C ARG A 148 -17.78 -16.53 14.61
N GLU A 149 -18.09 -17.35 13.60
CA GLU A 149 -17.45 -18.64 13.38
C GLU A 149 -16.04 -18.43 12.84
N THR A 150 -15.09 -19.15 13.43
CA THR A 150 -13.67 -18.93 13.22
C THR A 150 -13.06 -19.91 12.21
N ASN A 151 -13.80 -20.93 11.78
CA ASN A 151 -13.20 -22.05 11.09
C ASN A 151 -13.81 -22.23 9.70
N LEU A 152 -12.98 -22.00 8.68
CA LEU A 152 -13.15 -22.58 7.36
C LEU A 152 -12.39 -23.92 7.36
N PRO A 153 -13.08 -25.08 7.33
CA PRO A 153 -12.36 -26.35 7.34
C PRO A 153 -11.52 -26.50 6.06
N SER A 154 -10.23 -26.80 6.24
CA SER A 154 -9.30 -27.36 5.24
C SER A 154 -9.25 -26.68 3.87
N LEU A 155 -8.97 -25.36 3.84
CA LEU A 155 -8.49 -24.68 2.63
C LEU A 155 -7.01 -24.98 2.38
N LYS A 156 -6.65 -25.15 1.11
CA LYS A 156 -5.27 -25.43 0.68
C LYS A 156 -4.86 -24.56 -0.50
N VAL A 157 -3.59 -24.18 -0.53
CA VAL A 157 -2.90 -23.64 -1.72
C VAL A 157 -1.74 -24.61 -2.00
N GLY A 158 -1.79 -25.29 -3.13
CA GLY A 158 -0.95 -26.45 -3.40
C GLY A 158 -1.09 -27.53 -2.34
N GLU A 159 0.04 -27.98 -1.80
CA GLU A 159 0.08 -28.97 -0.72
C GLU A 159 -0.08 -28.35 0.68
N SER A 160 0.01 -27.02 0.77
CA SER A 160 0.02 -26.29 2.04
C SER A 160 -1.40 -25.98 2.53
N VAL A 161 -1.68 -26.33 3.79
CA VAL A 161 -2.92 -25.97 4.47
C VAL A 161 -2.83 -24.51 4.94
N LEU A 162 -3.84 -23.71 4.59
CA LEU A 162 -3.91 -22.31 4.99
C LEU A 162 -4.07 -22.18 6.51
N LYS A 163 -3.30 -21.25 7.10
CA LYS A 163 -3.43 -20.90 8.51
C LYS A 163 -4.38 -19.70 8.67
N GLU A 164 -5.22 -19.74 9.70
CA GLU A 164 -6.01 -18.57 10.07
C GLU A 164 -5.09 -17.54 10.73
N GLU A 165 -5.03 -16.32 10.18
CA GLU A 165 -4.40 -15.16 10.82
C GLU A 165 -5.47 -14.11 11.13
N ARG A 166 -5.45 -13.54 12.34
CA ARG A 166 -6.47 -12.58 12.82
C ARG A 166 -5.97 -11.14 12.85
N ALA A 167 -4.78 -10.88 12.39
CA ALA A 167 -4.24 -9.54 12.22
C ALA A 167 -3.35 -9.47 10.97
N PRO A 168 -3.85 -9.92 9.78
CA PRO A 168 -3.01 -9.94 8.60
C PRO A 168 -2.62 -8.50 8.24
N LYS A 169 -1.43 -8.37 7.65
CA LYS A 169 -0.97 -7.11 7.09
C LYS A 169 -1.14 -7.16 5.59
N LEU A 170 -1.92 -6.21 5.05
CA LEU A 170 -2.02 -5.99 3.62
C LEU A 170 -1.45 -4.61 3.30
N LEU A 171 -0.38 -4.52 2.51
CA LEU A 171 0.25 -3.25 2.16
C LEU A 171 0.57 -2.38 3.39
N GLY A 172 1.01 -3.01 4.49
CA GLY A 172 1.31 -2.35 5.76
C GLY A 172 0.09 -1.91 6.59
N LEU A 173 -1.14 -2.09 6.12
CA LEU A 173 -2.36 -1.92 6.92
C LEU A 173 -2.60 -3.18 7.75
N THR A 174 -2.70 -3.04 9.07
CA THR A 174 -3.05 -4.17 9.93
C THR A 174 -4.57 -4.33 9.99
N MET A 175 -5.09 -5.37 9.36
CA MET A 175 -6.53 -5.64 9.37
C MET A 175 -6.95 -6.35 10.66
N GLN A 176 -8.26 -6.42 10.90
CA GLN A 176 -8.82 -7.20 12.00
C GLN A 176 -10.18 -7.80 11.61
N PRO A 177 -10.58 -8.97 12.17
CA PRO A 177 -11.78 -9.70 11.74
C PRO A 177 -13.10 -8.98 12.03
N HIS A 178 -13.08 -8.13 13.05
CA HIS A 178 -14.24 -7.39 13.55
C HIS A 178 -14.17 -5.93 13.11
N LYS A 179 -15.31 -5.24 13.13
CA LYS A 179 -15.42 -3.84 12.72
C LYS A 179 -14.41 -2.94 13.44
N GLY A 180 -13.85 -1.99 12.69
CA GLY A 180 -12.87 -1.02 13.17
C GLY A 180 -11.43 -1.39 12.81
N LEU A 181 -10.50 -0.51 13.17
CA LEU A 181 -9.07 -0.63 12.82
C LEU A 181 -8.16 -0.32 14.02
N SER A 182 -8.60 -0.68 15.23
CA SER A 182 -7.86 -0.39 16.46
C SER A 182 -6.47 -1.00 16.47
N LYS A 183 -6.29 -2.23 15.95
CA LYS A 183 -4.95 -2.84 15.81
C LYS A 183 -4.02 -2.01 14.92
N HIS A 184 -4.51 -1.53 13.78
CA HIS A 184 -3.77 -0.63 12.88
C HIS A 184 -3.37 0.66 13.60
N VAL A 185 -4.31 1.28 14.31
CA VAL A 185 -4.05 2.52 15.05
C VAL A 185 -3.02 2.34 16.15
N LEU A 186 -3.06 1.23 16.88
CA LEU A 186 -2.05 0.92 17.89
C LEU A 186 -0.66 0.71 17.27
N SER A 187 -0.59 0.02 16.13
CA SER A 187 0.66 -0.12 15.35
C SER A 187 1.20 1.25 14.90
N MET A 188 0.36 2.10 14.31
CA MET A 188 0.73 3.46 13.91
C MET A 188 1.20 4.29 15.10
N LYS A 189 0.49 4.21 16.23
CA LYS A 189 0.84 4.91 17.47
C LYS A 189 2.22 4.47 17.96
N ALA A 190 2.50 3.16 17.99
CA ALA A 190 3.79 2.63 18.43
C ALA A 190 4.94 3.11 17.53
N GLN A 191 4.76 3.04 16.21
CA GLN A 191 5.75 3.52 15.24
C GLN A 191 5.97 5.04 15.36
N ALA A 192 4.90 5.82 15.48
CA ALA A 192 4.97 7.27 15.65
C ALA A 192 5.61 7.65 16.99
N SER A 193 5.30 6.95 18.07
CA SER A 193 5.88 7.18 19.41
C SER A 193 7.39 6.90 19.41
N THR A 194 7.84 5.88 18.66
CA THR A 194 9.27 5.60 18.49
C THR A 194 9.98 6.77 17.80
N ARG A 195 9.39 7.31 16.72
CA ARG A 195 9.93 8.50 16.04
C ARG A 195 9.87 9.75 16.92
N LEU A 196 8.84 9.86 17.75
CA LEU A 196 8.70 10.95 18.70
C LEU A 196 9.77 10.92 19.79
N LEU A 197 10.18 9.73 20.25
CA LEU A 197 11.29 9.58 21.19
C LEU A 197 12.61 10.08 20.56
N GLN A 198 12.85 9.75 19.30
CA GLN A 198 14.01 10.26 18.54
C GLN A 198 13.97 11.79 18.41
N LEU A 199 12.79 12.36 18.10
CA LEU A 199 12.61 13.81 18.07
C LEU A 199 12.93 14.44 19.43
N ARG A 200 12.43 13.85 20.53
CA ARG A 200 12.69 14.35 21.88
C ARG A 200 14.18 14.29 22.23
N ALA A 201 14.89 13.26 21.79
CA ALA A 201 16.31 13.10 22.07
C ALA A 201 17.18 14.19 21.43
N VAL A 202 16.73 14.79 20.32
CA VAL A 202 17.45 15.87 19.63
C VAL A 202 16.87 17.27 19.88
N ALA A 203 15.70 17.35 20.52
CA ALA A 203 15.04 18.61 20.85
C ALA A 203 15.67 19.20 22.12
N SER A 204 16.53 20.21 21.94
CA SER A 204 17.16 20.96 23.02
C SER A 204 17.18 22.45 22.66
N PRO A 205 16.81 23.35 23.60
CA PRO A 205 16.95 24.79 23.40
C PRO A 205 18.40 25.27 23.24
N GLU A 206 19.37 24.55 23.83
CA GLU A 206 20.76 25.01 23.93
C GLU A 206 21.63 24.55 22.76
N TRP A 207 21.43 23.32 22.29
CA TRP A 207 22.27 22.67 21.29
C TRP A 207 21.49 21.99 20.17
N GLY A 208 20.16 21.93 20.31
CA GLY A 208 19.30 21.24 19.36
C GLY A 208 19.11 22.04 18.06
N PRO A 209 18.53 21.40 17.03
CA PRO A 209 18.11 22.10 15.83
C PRO A 209 17.05 23.16 16.14
N ASP A 210 16.94 24.16 15.26
CA ASP A 210 15.85 25.15 15.34
C ASP A 210 14.45 24.51 15.25
N ARG A 211 13.45 25.29 15.69
CA ARG A 211 12.04 24.89 15.72
C ARG A 211 11.55 24.40 14.35
N GLU A 212 11.99 25.02 13.26
CA GLU A 212 11.55 24.66 11.91
C GLU A 212 12.07 23.29 11.48
N ARG A 213 13.34 22.96 11.76
CA ARG A 213 13.90 21.63 11.50
C ARG A 213 13.25 20.56 12.36
N LEU A 214 12.99 20.84 13.64
CA LEU A 214 12.25 19.93 14.52
C LEU A 214 10.82 19.70 14.02
N ARG A 215 10.16 20.75 13.54
CA ARG A 215 8.83 20.66 12.91
C ARG A 215 8.88 19.84 11.62
N ALA A 216 9.88 20.06 10.77
CA ALA A 216 10.07 19.29 9.55
C ALA A 216 10.28 17.80 9.86
N PHE A 217 11.09 17.48 10.86
CA PHE A 217 11.26 16.11 11.36
C PHE A 217 9.92 15.50 11.79
N TYR A 218 9.14 16.22 12.60
CA TYR A 218 7.83 15.75 13.03
C TYR A 218 6.92 15.45 11.83
N LEU A 219 6.80 16.37 10.87
CA LEU A 219 5.93 16.21 9.70
C LEU A 219 6.38 15.02 8.84
N ALA A 220 7.69 14.90 8.60
CA ALA A 220 8.26 13.88 7.72
C ALA A 220 8.26 12.47 8.33
N LEU A 221 8.45 12.34 9.64
CA LEU A 221 8.70 11.03 10.27
C LEU A 221 7.64 10.60 11.28
N VAL A 222 7.07 11.53 12.05
CA VAL A 222 6.06 11.20 13.08
C VAL A 222 4.66 11.26 12.46
N GLN A 223 4.29 12.40 11.87
CA GLN A 223 2.98 12.56 11.24
C GLN A 223 2.81 11.61 10.05
N ALA A 224 3.87 11.39 9.26
CA ALA A 224 3.83 10.42 8.16
C ALA A 224 3.41 9.02 8.63
N LYS A 225 3.86 8.58 9.82
CA LYS A 225 3.46 7.28 10.41
C LYS A 225 2.01 7.27 10.88
N MET A 226 1.53 8.35 11.50
CA MET A 226 0.14 8.46 11.95
C MET A 226 -0.86 8.60 10.80
N CYS A 227 -0.42 9.09 9.64
CA CYS A 227 -1.26 9.25 8.45
C CYS A 227 -1.12 8.09 7.44
N TYR A 228 -0.40 7.03 7.78
CA TYR A 228 -0.24 5.87 6.90
C TYR A 228 -1.56 5.09 6.79
N GLY A 229 -2.10 4.98 5.58
CA GLY A 229 -3.37 4.29 5.36
C GLY A 229 -4.60 5.06 5.84
N VAL A 230 -4.51 6.39 5.98
CA VAL A 230 -5.59 7.23 6.52
C VAL A 230 -6.85 7.25 5.65
N ALA A 231 -6.72 7.11 4.33
CA ALA A 231 -7.85 7.11 3.40
C ALA A 231 -8.84 5.96 3.68
N PRO A 232 -8.40 4.69 3.74
CA PRO A 232 -9.28 3.59 4.14
C PRO A 232 -9.57 3.58 5.65
N SER A 233 -8.67 4.09 6.51
CA SER A 233 -8.83 3.86 7.96
C SER A 233 -9.66 4.90 8.70
N LEU A 234 -9.70 6.14 8.23
CA LEU A 234 -10.19 7.26 9.04
C LEU A 234 -11.64 7.05 9.51
N PHE A 235 -12.53 6.70 8.60
CA PHE A 235 -13.98 6.63 8.86
C PHE A 235 -14.39 5.37 9.64
N ASP A 236 -13.59 4.31 9.60
CA ASP A 236 -13.80 3.09 10.39
C ASP A 236 -13.13 3.14 11.78
N THR A 237 -12.27 4.14 12.02
CA THR A 237 -11.58 4.29 13.29
C THR A 237 -12.48 4.94 14.34
N SER A 238 -12.55 4.32 15.53
CA SER A 238 -13.32 4.84 16.67
C SER A 238 -12.79 6.19 17.18
N LEU A 239 -13.63 6.97 17.86
CA LEU A 239 -13.21 8.25 18.45
C LEU A 239 -12.07 8.08 19.47
N SER A 240 -12.11 7.01 20.28
CA SER A 240 -11.07 6.72 21.26
C SER A 240 -9.74 6.36 20.58
N ASP A 241 -9.77 5.69 19.43
CA ASP A 241 -8.58 5.42 18.63
C ASP A 241 -8.00 6.67 17.96
N ARG A 242 -8.85 7.56 17.45
CA ARG A 242 -8.39 8.87 16.93
C ARG A 242 -7.72 9.70 18.04
N GLU A 243 -8.32 9.71 19.23
CA GLU A 243 -7.77 10.38 20.41
C GLU A 243 -6.40 9.81 20.82
N ARG A 244 -6.14 8.52 20.60
CA ARG A 244 -4.79 7.93 20.84
C ARG A 244 -3.72 8.55 19.95
N LEU A 245 -4.02 8.85 18.68
CA LEU A 245 -3.08 9.51 17.76
C LEU A 245 -2.95 11.00 18.08
N GLU A 246 -4.06 11.63 18.45
CA GLU A 246 -4.07 13.02 18.91
C GLU A 246 -3.14 13.27 20.10
N ARG A 247 -3.08 12.35 21.06
CA ARG A 247 -2.13 12.42 22.19
C ARG A 247 -0.67 12.37 21.76
N VAL A 248 -0.34 11.59 20.71
CA VAL A 248 1.03 11.55 20.16
C VAL A 248 1.38 12.90 19.54
N GLN A 249 0.45 13.50 18.79
CA GLN A 249 0.65 14.85 18.26
C GLN A 249 0.77 15.90 19.38
N ALA A 250 -0.07 15.84 20.41
CA ALA A 250 -0.02 16.77 21.52
C ALA A 250 1.36 16.77 22.18
N GLN A 251 1.93 15.57 22.43
CA GLN A 251 3.29 15.47 22.94
C GLN A 251 4.33 16.10 22.00
N ALA A 252 4.21 15.90 20.69
CA ALA A 252 5.09 16.53 19.71
C ALA A 252 4.97 18.06 19.71
N ALA A 253 3.75 18.58 19.88
CA ALA A 253 3.45 20.00 19.94
C ALA A 253 4.08 20.69 21.16
N HIS A 254 4.37 19.96 22.24
CA HIS A 254 5.19 20.50 23.34
C HIS A 254 6.70 20.39 23.05
N ILE A 255 7.14 19.31 22.39
CA ILE A 255 8.57 19.05 22.14
C ILE A 255 9.14 20.04 21.12
N VAL A 256 8.49 20.20 19.95
CA VAL A 256 9.00 21.03 18.84
C VAL A 256 9.30 22.48 19.26
N PRO A 257 8.37 23.18 19.95
CA PRO A 257 8.62 24.54 20.45
C PRO A 257 9.28 24.58 21.83
N THR A 258 9.58 23.44 22.46
CA THR A 258 10.05 23.32 23.85
C THR A 258 9.11 23.98 24.88
N ILE A 259 7.81 23.77 24.73
CA ILE A 259 6.79 24.31 25.65
C ILE A 259 6.64 23.39 26.88
N PRO A 260 6.50 23.94 28.09
CA PRO A 260 6.22 23.16 29.30
C PRO A 260 4.99 22.27 29.16
N LYS A 261 5.01 21.09 29.80
CA LYS A 261 3.91 20.10 29.74
C LYS A 261 2.58 20.61 30.30
N GLY A 262 2.60 21.67 31.12
CA GLY A 262 1.40 22.26 31.72
C GLY A 262 0.62 23.21 30.79
N ALA A 263 1.20 23.60 29.65
CA ALA A 263 0.51 24.46 28.69
C ALA A 263 -0.68 23.73 28.05
N SER A 264 -1.68 24.49 27.59
CA SER A 264 -2.83 23.91 26.92
C SER A 264 -2.41 23.22 25.61
N ARG A 265 -3.15 22.16 25.22
CA ARG A 265 -2.92 21.46 23.95
C ARG A 265 -3.09 22.38 22.75
N GLU A 266 -4.02 23.32 22.81
CA GLU A 266 -4.29 24.25 21.71
C GLU A 266 -3.14 25.23 21.51
N ASP A 267 -2.61 25.79 22.59
CA ASP A 267 -1.50 26.75 22.51
C ASP A 267 -0.23 26.05 22.04
N ALA A 268 0.04 24.84 22.53
CA ALA A 268 1.16 24.02 22.07
C ALA A 268 1.07 23.75 20.55
N LEU A 269 -0.13 23.45 20.02
CA LEU A 269 -0.33 23.24 18.59
C LEU A 269 -0.11 24.52 17.76
N ARG A 270 -0.63 25.66 18.24
CA ARG A 270 -0.45 26.97 17.59
C ARG A 270 1.03 27.33 17.52
N GLU A 271 1.73 27.20 18.63
CA GLU A 271 3.16 27.47 18.73
C GLU A 271 4.00 26.53 17.87
N ALA A 272 3.70 25.24 17.87
CA ALA A 272 4.37 24.28 16.98
C ALA A 272 3.97 24.46 15.50
N GLN A 273 3.03 25.36 15.18
CA GLN A 273 2.45 25.56 13.85
C GLN A 273 1.94 24.23 13.25
N LEU A 274 1.26 23.43 14.07
CA LEU A 274 0.73 22.12 13.70
C LEU A 274 -0.79 22.18 13.63
N LYS A 275 -1.35 21.71 12.50
CA LYS A 275 -2.79 21.47 12.38
C LYS A 275 -3.17 20.21 13.15
N PRO A 276 -4.37 20.16 13.77
CA PRO A 276 -4.88 18.94 14.39
C PRO A 276 -4.79 17.74 13.45
N ILE A 277 -4.33 16.59 13.95
CA ILE A 277 -4.08 15.39 13.13
C ILE A 277 -5.35 14.91 12.43
N ASN A 278 -6.51 15.07 13.05
CA ASN A 278 -7.80 14.74 12.45
C ASN A 278 -8.09 15.62 11.21
N GLU A 279 -7.76 16.92 11.27
CA GLU A 279 -7.89 17.79 10.09
C GLU A 279 -6.92 17.39 8.98
N VAL A 280 -5.67 17.08 9.33
CA VAL A 280 -4.66 16.59 8.38
C VAL A 280 -5.13 15.30 7.73
N ALA A 281 -5.67 14.37 8.51
CA ALA A 281 -6.21 13.10 8.05
C ALA A 281 -7.33 13.34 7.03
N HIS A 282 -8.35 14.11 7.39
CA HIS A 282 -9.45 14.42 6.49
C HIS A 282 -8.99 15.13 5.20
N ARG A 283 -8.05 16.07 5.29
CA ARG A 283 -7.47 16.73 4.12
C ARG A 283 -6.81 15.70 3.20
N ARG A 284 -6.01 14.78 3.73
CA ARG A 284 -5.35 13.73 2.94
C ARG A 284 -6.35 12.80 2.27
N VAL A 285 -7.46 12.45 2.94
CA VAL A 285 -8.51 11.64 2.31
C VAL A 285 -9.18 12.40 1.17
N LEU A 286 -9.46 13.70 1.35
CA LEU A 286 -10.04 14.53 0.30
C LEU A 286 -9.10 14.66 -0.91
N GLU A 287 -7.82 14.93 -0.67
CA GLU A 287 -6.79 14.97 -1.71
C GLU A 287 -6.69 13.63 -2.45
N TYR A 288 -6.78 12.51 -1.73
CA TYR A 288 -6.78 11.18 -2.33
C TYR A 288 -8.00 10.96 -3.23
N TYR A 289 -9.21 11.29 -2.76
CA TYR A 289 -10.44 11.21 -3.55
C TYR A 289 -10.33 12.04 -4.84
N LEU A 290 -9.92 13.30 -4.74
CA LEU A 290 -9.78 14.20 -5.89
C LEU A 290 -8.72 13.68 -6.88
N ARG A 291 -7.61 13.12 -6.39
CA ARG A 291 -6.59 12.50 -7.24
C ARG A 291 -7.11 11.29 -8.00
N LEU A 292 -7.93 10.44 -7.38
CA LEU A 292 -8.56 9.32 -8.08
C LEU A 292 -9.51 9.82 -9.17
N LYS A 293 -10.32 10.83 -8.88
CA LYS A 293 -11.22 11.45 -9.86
C LYS A 293 -10.50 12.11 -11.04
N ALA A 294 -9.29 12.61 -10.83
CA ALA A 294 -8.49 13.21 -11.90
C ALA A 294 -7.65 12.20 -12.72
N LYS A 295 -7.56 10.93 -12.30
CA LYS A 295 -6.65 9.93 -12.89
C LYS A 295 -7.33 9.05 -13.94
N GLY A 296 -7.26 9.43 -15.21
CA GLY A 296 -7.67 8.58 -16.34
C GLY A 296 -9.12 8.07 -16.23
N PRO A 297 -9.53 7.12 -17.09
CA PRO A 297 -10.93 6.67 -17.14
C PRO A 297 -11.32 5.67 -16.04
N VAL A 298 -10.39 4.85 -15.54
CA VAL A 298 -10.70 3.73 -14.62
C VAL A 298 -10.78 4.17 -13.14
N HIS A 299 -9.94 5.11 -12.71
CA HIS A 299 -9.87 5.51 -11.30
C HIS A 299 -11.11 6.27 -10.78
N PRO A 300 -11.85 7.03 -11.61
CA PRO A 300 -13.10 7.65 -11.18
C PRO A 300 -14.15 6.66 -10.68
N GLU A 301 -14.26 5.48 -11.30
CA GLU A 301 -15.19 4.41 -10.88
C GLU A 301 -14.74 3.80 -9.54
N VAL A 302 -13.44 3.57 -9.40
CA VAL A 302 -12.84 3.13 -8.13
C VAL A 302 -13.08 4.16 -7.02
N ALA A 303 -12.97 5.45 -7.35
CA ALA A 303 -13.25 6.52 -6.39
C ALA A 303 -14.70 6.47 -5.89
N ASP A 304 -15.67 6.23 -6.76
CA ASP A 304 -17.09 6.13 -6.38
C ASP A 304 -17.39 4.86 -5.58
N SER A 305 -16.69 3.77 -5.88
CA SER A 305 -16.78 2.54 -5.09
C SER A 305 -16.24 2.72 -3.67
N ILE A 306 -15.11 3.41 -3.50
CA ILE A 306 -14.51 3.66 -2.17
C ILE A 306 -15.27 4.76 -1.42
N PHE A 307 -15.72 5.80 -2.12
CA PHE A 307 -16.35 6.98 -1.56
C PHE A 307 -17.75 7.19 -2.16
N PRO A 308 -18.72 6.32 -1.81
CA PRO A 308 -20.08 6.42 -2.34
C PRO A 308 -20.74 7.76 -1.94
N PRO A 309 -21.84 8.18 -2.58
CA PRO A 309 -22.45 9.49 -2.36
C PRO A 309 -22.80 9.82 -0.89
N GLU A 310 -23.10 8.81 -0.09
CA GLU A 310 -23.43 8.94 1.33
C GLU A 310 -22.18 9.11 2.21
N HIS A 311 -20.99 8.89 1.65
CA HIS A 311 -19.75 8.93 2.40
C HIS A 311 -19.48 10.34 2.97
N PRO A 312 -19.10 10.49 4.25
CA PRO A 312 -18.97 11.80 4.90
C PRO A 312 -17.93 12.75 4.27
N ILE A 313 -17.09 12.25 3.36
CA ILE A 313 -16.14 13.07 2.61
C ILE A 313 -16.86 14.08 1.70
N HIS A 314 -18.05 13.75 1.17
CA HIS A 314 -18.82 14.62 0.29
C HIS A 314 -19.34 15.86 1.02
N VAL A 315 -19.68 15.74 2.30
CA VAL A 315 -20.04 16.90 3.15
C VAL A 315 -18.86 17.86 3.27
N ARG A 316 -17.63 17.33 3.41
CA ARG A 316 -16.42 18.17 3.43
C ARG A 316 -16.11 18.77 2.07
N LEU A 317 -16.24 18.00 0.99
CA LEU A 317 -16.05 18.49 -0.36
C LEU A 317 -17.01 19.66 -0.66
N ALA A 318 -18.29 19.53 -0.33
CA ALA A 318 -19.28 20.59 -0.50
C ALA A 318 -18.94 21.85 0.31
N LYS A 319 -18.45 21.70 1.56
CA LYS A 319 -17.98 22.84 2.36
C LYS A 319 -16.80 23.55 1.72
N VAL A 320 -15.82 22.79 1.23
CA VAL A 320 -14.66 23.33 0.52
C VAL A 320 -15.11 24.05 -0.74
N GLN A 321 -15.92 23.41 -1.59
CA GLN A 321 -16.45 24.02 -2.81
C GLN A 321 -17.17 25.34 -2.51
N ARG A 322 -18.05 25.40 -1.52
CA ARG A 322 -18.71 26.67 -1.14
C ARG A 322 -17.72 27.76 -0.76
N LEU A 323 -16.69 27.45 0.03
CA LEU A 323 -15.69 28.44 0.43
C LEU A 323 -14.90 29.00 -0.76
N TYR A 324 -14.55 28.15 -1.73
CA TYR A 324 -13.82 28.59 -2.93
C TYR A 324 -14.72 29.15 -4.03
N SER A 325 -16.02 28.82 -4.06
CA SER A 325 -17.00 29.39 -4.99
C SER A 325 -17.48 30.78 -4.58
N ILE A 326 -17.18 31.25 -3.36
CA ILE A 326 -17.52 32.61 -2.89
C ILE A 326 -16.47 33.65 -3.37
N ASP A 327 -15.27 33.22 -3.77
CA ASP A 327 -14.20 34.11 -4.24
C ASP A 327 -14.10 34.23 -5.78
N ASP A 328 -14.82 33.40 -6.55
CA ASP A 328 -14.88 33.50 -8.01
C ASP A 328 -16.16 34.21 -8.46
N GLY A 329 -16.06 35.52 -8.72
CA GLY A 329 -16.98 36.23 -9.60
C GLY A 329 -16.97 35.64 -11.02
N PRO A 330 -17.93 36.00 -11.89
CA PRO A 330 -18.22 35.25 -13.11
C PRO A 330 -17.18 35.55 -14.20
N GLU A 331 -16.02 34.90 -14.18
CA GLU A 331 -15.11 34.88 -15.33
C GLU A 331 -14.45 33.51 -15.56
N LYS A 332 -14.93 32.87 -16.63
CA LYS A 332 -14.30 31.86 -17.50
C LYS A 332 -14.06 30.46 -16.92
N PRO A 333 -14.17 29.42 -17.78
CA PRO A 333 -13.90 28.05 -17.37
C PRO A 333 -12.43 27.98 -17.00
N HIS A 334 -12.14 27.77 -15.72
CA HIS A 334 -10.80 27.51 -15.25
C HIS A 334 -10.24 26.31 -16.02
N ASP A 335 -9.39 26.59 -16.99
CA ASP A 335 -8.47 25.63 -17.58
C ASP A 335 -7.80 24.89 -16.43
N ALA A 336 -7.65 23.58 -16.59
CA ALA A 336 -7.23 22.59 -15.61
C ALA A 336 -5.81 22.77 -15.02
N ARG A 337 -5.31 24.00 -14.88
CA ARG A 337 -3.96 24.33 -14.38
C ARG A 337 -3.76 24.02 -12.90
N VAL A 338 -4.79 24.13 -12.06
CA VAL A 338 -4.69 23.71 -10.65
C VAL A 338 -4.53 22.19 -10.52
N LEU A 339 -5.10 21.42 -11.46
CA LEU A 339 -4.91 19.97 -11.57
C LEU A 339 -3.58 19.59 -12.25
N GLU A 340 -3.00 20.46 -13.09
CA GLU A 340 -1.65 20.24 -13.65
C GLU A 340 -0.55 20.31 -12.58
N TRP A 341 -0.73 21.11 -11.52
CA TRP A 341 0.25 21.17 -10.43
C TRP A 341 0.26 19.88 -9.60
N ALA A 342 -0.87 19.17 -9.51
CA ALA A 342 -0.92 17.82 -8.93
C ALA A 342 -0.21 16.76 -9.79
N ARG A 343 0.03 17.02 -11.10
CA ARG A 343 0.85 16.17 -11.98
C ARG A 343 2.36 16.40 -11.82
N ARG A 344 2.80 17.46 -11.13
CA ARG A 344 4.22 17.80 -10.94
C ARG A 344 4.81 17.33 -9.60
N VAL A 345 4.24 16.33 -8.95
CA VAL A 345 4.95 15.63 -7.87
C VAL A 345 5.84 14.56 -8.51
N HIS A 346 7.06 14.96 -8.89
CA HIS A 346 8.11 14.00 -9.21
C HIS A 346 8.53 13.32 -7.91
N PHE A 347 8.14 12.07 -7.71
CA PHE A 347 8.86 11.21 -6.78
C PHE A 347 10.20 10.90 -7.44
N ASN A 348 11.25 11.62 -7.04
CA ASN A 348 12.61 11.25 -7.38
C ASN A 348 12.94 9.97 -6.60
N THR A 349 12.58 8.81 -7.13
CA THR A 349 13.03 7.51 -6.64
C THR A 349 14.40 7.20 -7.24
N THR A 350 15.39 8.01 -6.90
CA THR A 350 16.81 7.70 -7.11
C THR A 350 17.50 7.79 -5.76
N THR A 351 17.22 6.82 -4.90
CA THR A 351 18.17 6.43 -3.86
C THR A 351 19.14 5.42 -4.48
N PRO A 352 20.45 5.70 -4.54
CA PRO A 352 21.44 4.69 -4.87
C PRO A 352 21.33 3.54 -3.86
N GLY A 353 21.31 2.31 -4.37
CA GLY A 353 21.08 1.12 -3.58
C GLY A 353 21.97 1.03 -2.35
N VAL A 354 21.33 0.82 -1.20
CA VAL A 354 21.96 0.17 -0.07
C VAL A 354 21.21 -1.13 0.13
N LEU A 355 21.79 -2.19 -0.43
CA LEU A 355 21.51 -3.58 -0.05
C LEU A 355 21.59 -3.68 1.48
N LYS A 356 20.51 -4.11 2.11
CA LYS A 356 20.58 -4.65 3.47
C LYS A 356 20.64 -6.16 3.37
N ALA A 357 21.74 -6.68 3.92
CA ALA A 357 22.07 -8.07 4.15
C ALA A 357 21.05 -8.81 5.01
#